data_AF-A0A9P6AL58-F1
#
_entry.id   AF-A0A9P6AL58-F1
#
_cell.length_a   1.000
_cell.length_b   1.000
_cell.length_c   1.000
_cell.angle_alpha   90.00
_cell.angle_beta   90.00
_cell.angle_gamma   90.00
#
_symmetry.space_group_name_H-M   'P 1'
#
loop_
_entity.id
_entity.type
_entity.pdbx_description
1 polymer ?
#
loop_
_entity_poly.entity_id
_entity_poly.type
_entity_poly.pdbx_seq_one_letter_code
_entity_poly.pdbx_strand_id
1 'polypeptide(L)'
;RGSLSFTSAKEMYERVEQAMHCSPQWSSKTIVMEEAPDEPQILFYCNIHECVAQLFGNLTFQDSMWYEAVEVFEPDGVTRVYNEMVTGLLWNKVQVGFDTLPRGVTLAGAVLVTDKTHLSNFSGNKVMYAAYLTLGNIVSDIWQKINHHAYVILAYFPVSKF
;
A
#
# COMPACT_ATOMS: atom_id res chain seq x y z
N ARG A 1 26.82 8.12 12.86
CA ARG A 1 27.13 7.83 11.44
C ARG A 1 27.90 6.50 11.39
N GLY A 2 27.20 5.37 11.30
CA GLY A 2 27.82 4.05 11.07
C GLY A 2 27.97 3.81 9.57
N SER A 3 29.07 3.20 9.15
CA SER A 3 29.47 3.04 7.75
C SER A 3 28.52 2.15 6.95
N LEU A 4 27.83 2.73 5.97
CA LEU A 4 27.06 2.04 4.93
C LEU A 4 27.97 1.40 3.85
N SER A 5 29.15 0.92 4.22
CA SER A 5 30.08 0.27 3.27
C SER A 5 29.79 -1.22 3.14
N PHE A 6 29.76 -1.71 1.91
CA PHE A 6 29.62 -3.13 1.55
C PHE A 6 30.72 -3.52 0.56
N THR A 7 31.09 -4.80 0.53
CA THR A 7 32.17 -5.34 -0.30
C THR A 7 31.68 -6.15 -1.49
N SER A 8 30.39 -6.46 -1.55
CA SER A 8 29.75 -7.16 -2.67
C SER A 8 28.29 -6.74 -2.85
N ALA A 9 27.74 -6.94 -4.04
CA ALA A 9 26.32 -6.71 -4.31
C ALA A 9 25.43 -7.58 -3.41
N LYS A 10 25.83 -8.83 -3.15
CA LYS A 10 25.11 -9.73 -2.24
C LYS A 10 25.03 -9.17 -0.81
N GLU A 11 26.16 -8.68 -0.28
CA GLU A 11 26.21 -8.06 1.05
C GLU A 11 25.38 -6.77 1.11
N MET A 12 25.39 -5.97 0.03
CA MET A 12 24.49 -4.82 -0.08
C MET A 12 23.03 -5.25 0.00
N TYR A 13 22.61 -6.24 -0.79
CA TYR A 13 21.24 -6.75 -0.80
C TYR A 13 20.84 -7.31 0.57
N GLU A 14 21.66 -8.15 1.19
CA GLU A 14 21.40 -8.71 2.51
C GLU A 14 21.26 -7.61 3.57
N ARG A 15 22.11 -6.57 3.53
CA ARG A 15 21.99 -5.42 4.44
C ARG A 15 20.75 -4.58 4.16
N VAL A 16 20.38 -4.41 2.90
CA VAL A 16 19.14 -3.71 2.50
C VAL A 16 17.92 -4.50 2.93
N GLU A 17 17.90 -5.82 2.77
CA GLU A 17 16.84 -6.71 3.25
C GLU A 17 16.76 -6.72 4.78
N GLN A 18 17.90 -6.69 5.48
CA GLN A 18 17.93 -6.58 6.94
C GLN A 18 17.48 -5.20 7.45
N ALA A 19 17.78 -4.12 6.71
CA ALA A 19 17.40 -2.76 7.06
C ALA A 19 15.96 -2.41 6.65
N MET A 20 15.46 -2.99 5.55
CA MET A 20 14.06 -2.93 5.14
C MET A 20 13.32 -4.02 5.90
N HIS A 21 12.95 -3.73 7.14
CA HIS A 21 12.43 -4.65 8.15
C HIS A 21 11.24 -5.57 7.77
N CYS A 22 10.70 -5.55 6.56
CA CYS A 22 9.46 -6.26 6.22
C CYS A 22 9.14 -6.18 4.71
N SER A 23 9.92 -6.83 3.84
CA SER A 23 9.40 -7.13 2.50
C SER A 23 8.20 -8.10 2.62
N PRO A 24 7.01 -7.74 2.12
CA PRO A 24 5.82 -8.57 2.24
C PRO A 24 6.05 -9.91 1.58
N GLN A 25 5.79 -10.98 2.32
CA GLN A 25 5.98 -12.33 1.82
C GLN A 25 4.80 -12.77 0.96
N TRP A 26 5.14 -13.31 -0.22
CA TRP A 26 4.14 -13.84 -1.15
C TRP A 26 3.62 -15.19 -0.68
N SER A 27 2.29 -15.31 -0.65
CA SER A 27 1.53 -16.52 -0.44
C SER A 27 0.70 -16.84 -1.67
N SER A 28 0.24 -18.09 -1.78
CA SER A 28 -0.67 -18.50 -2.84
C SER A 28 -1.78 -19.37 -2.31
N LYS A 29 -2.98 -19.24 -2.88
CA LYS A 29 -4.13 -20.09 -2.55
C LYS A 29 -4.88 -20.48 -3.81
N THR A 30 -5.22 -21.76 -3.92
CA THR A 30 -6.14 -22.22 -4.97
C THR A 30 -7.55 -21.76 -4.63
N ILE A 31 -8.18 -21.07 -5.57
CA ILE A 31 -9.56 -20.61 -5.49
C ILE A 31 -10.36 -21.23 -6.63
N VAL A 32 -11.63 -21.49 -6.37
CA VAL A 32 -12.61 -21.91 -7.37
C VAL A 32 -13.64 -20.80 -7.46
N MET A 33 -13.84 -20.24 -8.65
CA MET A 33 -14.83 -19.20 -8.88
C MET A 33 -16.18 -19.85 -9.20
N GLU A 34 -17.27 -19.25 -8.73
CA GLU A 34 -18.62 -19.80 -8.96
C GLU A 34 -18.95 -19.87 -10.45
N GLU A 35 -18.43 -18.93 -11.23
CA GLU A 35 -18.60 -18.82 -12.68
C GLU A 35 -17.77 -19.86 -13.45
N ALA A 36 -16.79 -20.49 -12.79
CA ALA A 36 -15.82 -21.40 -13.38
C ALA A 36 -15.46 -22.56 -12.43
N PRO A 37 -16.43 -23.41 -12.05
CA PRO A 37 -16.25 -24.42 -11.01
C PRO A 37 -15.21 -25.50 -11.38
N ASP A 38 -15.06 -25.76 -12.68
CA ASP A 38 -14.13 -26.77 -13.21
C ASP A 38 -12.73 -26.21 -13.52
N GLU A 39 -12.49 -24.92 -13.28
CA GLU A 39 -11.22 -24.24 -13.57
C GLU A 39 -10.62 -23.60 -12.31
N PRO A 40 -10.06 -24.38 -11.37
CA PRO A 40 -9.38 -23.84 -10.21
C PRO A 40 -8.22 -22.93 -10.61
N GLN A 41 -8.19 -21.73 -10.04
CA GLN A 41 -7.17 -20.72 -10.29
C GLN A 41 -6.29 -20.53 -9.06
N ILE A 42 -5.08 -20.00 -9.25
CA ILE A 42 -4.18 -19.66 -8.15
C ILE A 42 -4.23 -18.15 -7.93
N LEU A 43 -4.64 -17.75 -6.73
CA LEU A 43 -4.50 -16.39 -6.20
C LEU A 43 -3.14 -16.24 -5.55
N PHE A 44 -2.37 -15.22 -5.95
CA PHE A 44 -1.13 -14.83 -5.24
C PHE A 44 -1.41 -13.57 -4.44
N TYR A 45 -0.94 -13.50 -3.19
CA TYR A 45 -1.19 -12.37 -2.31
C TYR A 45 -0.13 -12.23 -1.21
N CYS A 46 0.01 -11.03 -0.67
CA CYS A 46 0.86 -10.70 0.47
C CYS A 46 0.03 -10.44 1.73
N ASN A 47 0.65 -10.55 2.90
CA ASN A 47 0.03 -10.12 4.15
C ASN A 47 -0.12 -8.59 4.17
N ILE A 48 -1.35 -8.10 4.26
CA ILE A 48 -1.64 -6.66 4.25
C ILE A 48 -0.94 -5.91 5.39
N HIS A 49 -0.74 -6.53 6.56
CA HIS A 49 -0.03 -5.89 7.67
C HIS A 49 1.44 -5.66 7.35
N GLU A 50 2.09 -6.59 6.64
CA GLU A 50 3.47 -6.44 6.18
C GLU A 50 3.55 -5.35 5.10
N CYS A 51 2.59 -5.31 4.17
CA CYS A 51 2.50 -4.26 3.16
C CYS A 51 2.33 -2.87 3.78
N VAL A 52 1.44 -2.74 4.79
CA VAL A 52 1.25 -1.49 5.55
C VAL A 52 2.52 -1.11 6.29
N ALA A 53 3.17 -2.06 6.98
CA ALA A 53 4.41 -1.83 7.71
C ALA A 53 5.55 -1.36 6.78
N GLN A 54 5.66 -1.95 5.59
CA GLN A 54 6.63 -1.54 4.57
C GLN A 54 6.42 -0.08 4.15
N LEU A 55 5.16 0.31 3.87
CA LEU A 55 4.84 1.68 3.46
C LEU A 55 5.09 2.70 4.59
N PHE A 56 4.69 2.38 5.83
CA PHE A 56 4.97 3.24 7.00
C PHE A 56 6.46 3.34 7.33
N GLY A 57 7.21 2.25 7.15
CA GLY A 57 8.65 2.20 7.41
C GLY A 57 9.50 2.87 6.32
N ASN A 58 8.91 3.30 5.20
CA ASN A 58 9.64 3.92 4.12
C ASN A 58 9.94 5.40 4.43
N LEU A 59 11.20 5.66 4.81
CA LEU A 59 11.69 7.00 5.14
C LEU A 59 11.56 8.03 4.01
N THR A 60 11.36 7.59 2.77
CA THR A 60 11.10 8.48 1.62
C THR A 60 9.84 9.33 1.84
N PHE A 61 8.88 8.84 2.64
CA PHE A 61 7.60 9.52 2.89
C PHE A 61 7.55 10.27 4.23
N GLN A 62 8.62 10.27 5.03
CA GLN A 62 8.61 10.80 6.40
C GLN A 62 8.08 12.25 6.50
N ASP A 63 8.42 13.09 5.51
CA ASP A 63 8.07 14.51 5.47
C ASP A 63 6.77 14.76 4.68
N SER A 64 6.05 13.69 4.35
CA SER A 64 4.89 13.73 3.48
C SER A 64 3.84 12.69 3.86
N MET A 65 3.79 12.39 5.16
CA MET A 65 2.76 11.59 5.78
C MET A 65 2.07 12.37 6.88
N TRP A 66 0.76 12.18 6.97
CA TRP A 66 -0.06 12.69 8.05
C TRP A 66 -0.30 11.60 9.09
N TYR A 67 -0.16 11.98 10.36
CA TYR A 67 -0.28 11.07 11.51
C TYR A 67 -1.38 11.49 12.49
N GLU A 68 -2.04 12.62 12.23
CA GLU A 68 -2.97 13.26 13.13
C GLU A 68 -4.27 13.67 12.41
N ALA A 69 -5.18 14.24 13.19
CA ALA A 69 -6.41 14.83 12.66
C ALA A 69 -6.08 16.14 11.94
N VAL A 70 -6.62 16.31 10.73
CA VAL A 70 -6.36 17.46 9.88
C VAL A 70 -7.68 18.07 9.45
N GLU A 71 -7.83 19.38 9.66
CA GLU A 71 -8.93 20.17 9.12
C GLU A 71 -8.34 21.31 8.30
N VAL A 72 -8.77 21.40 7.04
CA VAL A 72 -8.34 22.44 6.10
C VAL A 72 -9.56 23.27 5.75
N PHE A 73 -9.39 24.59 5.73
CA PHE A 73 -10.42 25.55 5.37
C PHE A 73 -9.91 26.42 4.23
N GLU A 74 -10.83 26.87 3.38
CA GLU A 74 -10.59 27.92 2.40
C GLU A 74 -10.18 29.24 3.08
N PRO A 75 -9.65 30.23 2.33
CA PRO A 75 -9.28 31.54 2.90
C PRO A 75 -10.42 32.28 3.61
N ASP A 76 -11.68 31.90 3.38
CA ASP A 76 -12.84 32.44 4.09
C ASP A 76 -12.94 31.96 5.55
N GLY A 77 -12.18 30.93 5.94
CA GLY A 77 -12.17 30.33 7.28
C GLY A 77 -13.43 29.56 7.65
N VAL A 78 -14.37 29.36 6.73
CA VAL A 78 -15.68 28.74 6.96
C VAL A 78 -15.87 27.51 6.10
N THR A 79 -15.44 27.57 4.84
CA THR A 79 -15.61 26.49 3.88
C THR A 79 -14.55 25.43 4.10
N ARG A 80 -14.96 24.23 4.54
CA ARG A 80 -14.07 23.10 4.78
C ARG A 80 -13.67 22.42 3.48
N VAL A 81 -12.38 22.10 3.36
CA VAL A 81 -11.77 21.43 2.21
C VAL A 81 -11.59 19.93 2.52
N TYR A 82 -11.96 19.09 1.55
CA TYR A 82 -11.84 17.62 1.63
C TYR A 82 -11.10 17.07 0.40
N ASN A 83 -9.79 17.27 0.36
CA ASN A 83 -8.93 16.87 -0.77
C ASN A 83 -8.08 15.64 -0.48
N GLU A 84 -7.83 15.34 0.80
CA GLU A 84 -7.04 14.19 1.26
C GLU A 84 -7.87 13.30 2.19
N MET A 85 -7.53 12.01 2.28
CA MET A 85 -8.20 11.10 3.22
C MET A 85 -8.20 11.63 4.66
N VAL A 86 -7.07 12.24 5.06
CA VAL A 86 -6.88 12.79 6.42
C VAL A 86 -7.75 14.01 6.73
N THR A 87 -8.21 14.73 5.71
CA THR A 87 -9.14 15.87 5.88
C THR A 87 -10.59 15.43 6.10
N GLY A 88 -10.88 14.15 5.84
CA GLY A 88 -12.21 13.56 5.95
C GLY A 88 -12.77 13.61 7.37
N LEU A 89 -14.09 13.79 7.48
CA LEU A 89 -14.78 13.81 8.77
C LEU A 89 -14.61 12.50 9.55
N LEU A 90 -14.66 11.36 8.86
CA LEU A 90 -14.50 10.05 9.51
C LEU A 90 -13.07 9.85 10.03
N TRP A 91 -12.06 10.27 9.27
CA TRP A 91 -10.66 10.22 9.71
C TRP A 91 -10.49 10.97 11.02
N ASN A 92 -10.90 12.24 11.02
CA ASN A 92 -10.84 13.09 12.20
C ASN A 92 -11.59 12.46 13.36
N LYS A 93 -12.82 11.98 13.14
CA LYS A 93 -13.61 11.32 14.17
C LYS A 93 -12.94 10.07 14.75
N VAL A 94 -12.24 9.26 13.95
CA VAL A 94 -11.54 8.07 14.45
C VAL A 94 -10.23 8.45 15.15
N GLN A 95 -9.53 9.45 14.63
CA GLN A 95 -8.24 9.89 15.15
C GLN A 95 -8.34 10.65 16.49
N VAL A 96 -9.42 11.44 16.69
CA VAL A 96 -9.63 12.23 17.94
C VAL A 96 -10.90 11.87 18.72
N GLY A 97 -11.91 11.31 18.06
CA GLY A 97 -13.30 11.32 18.56
C GLY A 97 -13.71 10.09 19.37
N PHE A 98 -12.83 9.14 19.59
CA PHE A 98 -13.09 8.00 20.47
C PHE A 98 -11.85 7.78 21.35
N ASP A 99 -12.06 7.43 22.63
CA ASP A 99 -11.03 6.93 23.56
C ASP A 99 -10.33 5.63 23.07
N THR A 100 -10.32 5.36 21.76
CA THR A 100 -9.97 4.08 21.13
C THR A 100 -8.52 3.97 20.68
N LEU A 101 -7.85 5.08 20.36
CA LEU A 101 -6.45 5.02 19.98
C LEU A 101 -5.57 5.36 21.19
N PRO A 102 -4.73 4.42 21.67
CA PRO A 102 -3.75 4.72 22.70
C PRO A 102 -2.84 5.86 22.26
N ARG A 103 -2.31 6.60 23.24
CA ARG A 103 -1.30 7.62 22.97
C ARG A 103 -0.15 7.03 22.16
N GLY A 104 0.21 7.69 21.06
CA GLY A 104 1.28 7.24 20.15
C GLY A 104 0.80 6.30 19.05
N VAL A 105 -0.51 6.04 18.94
CA VAL A 105 -1.10 5.28 17.82
C VAL A 105 -1.74 6.24 16.82
N THR A 106 -1.60 5.92 15.54
CA THR A 106 -2.19 6.66 14.42
C THR A 106 -3.06 5.74 13.58
N LEU A 107 -4.07 6.30 12.93
CA LEU A 107 -4.87 5.58 11.96
C LEU A 107 -4.06 5.32 10.68
N ALA A 108 -4.08 4.09 10.20
CA ALA A 108 -3.51 3.67 8.92
C ALA A 108 -4.61 3.59 7.86
N GLY A 109 -4.67 4.56 6.95
CA GLY A 109 -5.67 4.58 5.87
C GLY A 109 -5.27 3.70 4.70
N ALA A 110 -5.64 2.42 4.67
CA ALA A 110 -5.35 1.55 3.53
C ALA A 110 -6.23 1.92 2.31
N VAL A 111 -5.60 2.20 1.16
CA VAL A 111 -6.29 2.38 -0.13
C VAL A 111 -5.90 1.26 -1.07
N LEU A 112 -6.90 0.56 -1.62
CA LEU A 112 -6.71 -0.50 -2.60
C LEU A 112 -7.07 0.01 -3.99
N VAL A 113 -6.18 -0.24 -4.94
CA VAL A 113 -6.37 0.09 -6.36
C VAL A 113 -6.14 -1.17 -7.17
N THR A 114 -7.00 -1.47 -8.13
CA THR A 114 -6.83 -2.61 -9.03
C THR A 114 -6.57 -2.12 -10.44
N ASP A 115 -5.61 -2.73 -11.13
CA ASP A 115 -5.37 -2.49 -12.55
C ASP A 115 -5.26 -3.79 -13.33
N LYS A 116 -5.67 -3.76 -14.59
CA LYS A 116 -5.59 -4.90 -15.50
C LYS A 116 -4.17 -5.00 -16.05
N THR A 117 -3.38 -5.91 -15.51
CA THR A 117 -2.02 -6.12 -15.98
C THR A 117 -1.97 -7.24 -17.02
N HIS A 118 -1.48 -6.93 -18.22
CA HIS A 118 -1.11 -7.94 -19.20
C HIS A 118 0.29 -8.46 -18.87
N LEU A 119 0.40 -9.65 -18.24
CA LEU A 119 1.69 -10.34 -18.21
C LEU A 119 2.02 -10.80 -19.64
N SER A 120 3.19 -10.41 -20.12
CA SER A 120 3.70 -10.51 -21.50
C SER A 120 3.25 -11.73 -22.34
N ASN A 121 3.11 -11.49 -23.65
CA ASN A 121 2.74 -12.40 -24.76
C ASN A 121 3.56 -13.71 -24.95
N PHE A 122 4.37 -14.16 -23.99
CA PHE A 122 5.33 -15.26 -24.20
C PHE A 122 5.08 -16.57 -23.44
N SER A 123 3.98 -16.70 -22.69
CA SER A 123 3.55 -18.01 -22.18
C SER A 123 2.05 -18.03 -21.85
N GLY A 124 1.21 -18.17 -22.88
CA GLY A 124 -0.14 -18.74 -22.71
C GLY A 124 -1.31 -17.80 -22.41
N ASN A 125 -1.30 -16.53 -22.88
CA ASN A 125 -2.47 -15.63 -22.81
C ASN A 125 -3.17 -15.62 -21.42
N LYS A 126 -2.41 -15.59 -20.33
CA LYS A 126 -2.97 -15.44 -18.98
C LYS A 126 -2.95 -13.97 -18.61
N VAL A 127 -4.13 -13.38 -18.47
CA VAL A 127 -4.34 -12.03 -17.96
C VAL A 127 -4.53 -12.13 -16.44
N MET A 128 -3.99 -11.19 -15.68
CA MET A 128 -4.19 -11.09 -14.23
C MET A 128 -4.50 -9.63 -13.88
N TYR A 129 -5.36 -9.41 -12.89
CA TYR A 129 -5.51 -8.08 -12.29
C TYR A 129 -4.53 -7.97 -11.12
N ALA A 130 -3.74 -6.90 -11.09
CA ALA A 130 -2.93 -6.59 -9.93
C ALA A 130 -3.74 -5.73 -8.95
N ALA A 131 -3.68 -6.07 -7.67
CA ALA A 131 -4.12 -5.23 -6.58
C ALA A 131 -2.91 -4.51 -6.00
N TYR A 132 -2.99 -3.19 -5.91
CA TYR A 132 -2.00 -2.33 -5.29
C TYR A 132 -2.57 -1.77 -3.99
N LEU A 133 -1.71 -1.61 -3.00
CA LEU A 133 -1.99 -0.97 -1.72
C LEU A 133 -1.17 0.32 -1.61
N THR A 134 -1.81 1.39 -1.16
CA THR A 134 -1.12 2.57 -0.62
C THR A 134 -1.71 2.95 0.75
N LEU A 135 -1.16 4.00 1.36
CA LEU A 135 -1.69 4.63 2.55
C LEU A 135 -2.23 6.03 2.22
N GLY A 136 -3.47 6.33 2.58
CA GLY A 136 -4.00 7.69 2.55
C GLY A 136 -3.39 8.63 3.60
N ASN A 137 -2.50 8.10 4.45
CA ASN A 137 -1.59 8.92 5.24
C ASN A 137 -0.58 9.64 4.33
N ILE A 138 -0.17 9.03 3.22
CA ILE A 138 0.77 9.62 2.26
C ILE A 138 0.02 10.65 1.42
N VAL A 139 0.58 11.86 1.31
CA VAL A 139 0.01 12.97 0.54
C VAL A 139 -0.28 12.55 -0.90
N SER A 140 -1.46 12.90 -1.44
CA SER A 140 -1.93 12.47 -2.76
C SER A 140 -0.98 12.75 -3.91
N ASP A 141 -0.32 13.90 -3.88
CA ASP A 141 0.67 14.29 -4.87
C ASP A 141 1.89 13.34 -4.96
N ILE A 142 2.17 12.56 -3.93
CA ILE A 142 3.30 11.62 -3.93
C ILE A 142 2.91 10.32 -4.62
N TRP A 143 1.80 9.71 -4.24
CA TRP A 143 1.42 8.43 -4.85
C TRP A 143 0.88 8.58 -6.27
N GLN A 144 0.37 9.75 -6.66
CA GLN A 144 0.07 10.05 -8.06
C GLN A 144 1.30 10.13 -8.97
N LYS A 145 2.50 10.34 -8.40
CA LYS A 145 3.75 10.37 -9.17
C LYS A 145 4.30 8.95 -9.28
N ILE A 146 4.29 8.42 -10.50
CA ILE A 146 4.75 7.07 -10.89
C ILE A 146 6.07 6.64 -10.22
N ASN A 147 7.01 7.57 -10.01
CA ASN A 147 8.36 7.26 -9.54
C ASN A 147 8.56 7.19 -8.01
N HIS A 148 7.52 7.40 -7.20
CA HIS A 148 7.71 7.50 -5.74
C HIS A 148 7.55 6.17 -4.99
N HIS A 149 7.28 5.06 -5.68
CA HIS A 149 7.09 3.74 -5.05
C HIS A 149 6.10 3.76 -3.87
N ALA A 150 5.10 4.65 -3.91
CA ALA A 150 4.10 4.80 -2.86
C ALA A 150 2.98 3.75 -2.96
N TYR A 151 3.13 2.78 -3.85
CA TYR A 151 2.29 1.60 -3.93
C TYR A 151 3.13 0.35 -3.72
N VAL A 152 2.54 -0.64 -3.05
CA VAL A 152 3.04 -2.01 -3.00
C VAL A 152 2.03 -2.93 -3.65
N ILE A 153 2.48 -3.98 -4.34
CA ILE A 153 1.57 -4.98 -4.90
C ILE A 153 1.09 -5.87 -3.76
N LEU A 154 -0.21 -5.92 -3.56
CA LEU A 154 -0.86 -6.72 -2.54
C LEU A 154 -1.26 -8.11 -3.07
N ALA A 155 -1.73 -8.18 -4.31
CA ALA A 155 -2.19 -9.45 -4.89
C ALA A 155 -2.19 -9.46 -6.42
N TYR A 156 -2.17 -10.66 -6.99
CA TYR A 156 -2.50 -10.92 -8.38
C TYR A 156 -3.74 -11.80 -8.44
N PHE A 157 -4.84 -11.22 -8.93
CA PHE A 157 -6.09 -11.92 -9.15
C PHE A 157 -6.05 -12.61 -10.52
N PRO A 158 -6.39 -13.91 -10.58
CA PRO A 158 -6.52 -14.61 -11.85
C PRO A 158 -7.72 -14.08 -12.63
N VAL A 159 -7.60 -14.03 -13.96
CA VAL A 159 -8.73 -13.76 -14.85
C VAL A 159 -9.17 -15.06 -15.49
N SER A 160 -10.43 -15.41 -15.25
CA SER A 160 -11.08 -16.51 -15.97
C SER A 160 -11.33 -16.11 -17.42
N LYS A 161 -11.25 -17.05 -18.35
CA LYS A 161 -11.42 -16.79 -19.80
C LYS A 161 -12.88 -16.86 -20.28
N PHE A 162 -13.86 -16.90 -19.37
CA PHE A 162 -15.28 -17.00 -19.72
C PHE A 162 -15.86 -15.67 -20.18
#